data_AF-A0ABD5SZH0-F1
#
_entry.id   AF-A0ABD5SZH0-F1
#
_cell.length_a   1.000
_cell.length_b   1.000
_cell.length_c   1.000
_cell.angle_alpha   90.00
_cell.angle_beta   90.00
_cell.angle_gamma   90.00
#
_symmetry.space_group_name_H-M   'P 1'
#
loop_
_entity.id
_entity.type
_entity.pdbx_description
1 polymer ?
#
loop_
_entity_poly.entity_id
_entity_poly.type
_entity_poly.pdbx_seq_one_letter_code
_entity_poly.pdbx_strand_id
1 'polypeptide(L)'
;GVSDLVIGLTVLALGTSLPELAASVVGAVRGKTAFAVGNVVGSNIYNVLAVLGVVALITPIEIRPSTLRFELPIMVAFTLALIGLMAYGRRLTRVDGAILVVGYVGFISLLVP
;
A
#
# COMPACT_ATOMS: atom_id res chain seq x y z
N GLY A 1 24.49 14.17 5.88
CA GLY A 1 23.45 14.45 4.87
C GLY A 1 22.65 13.20 4.69
N VAL A 2 21.34 13.26 4.94
CA VAL A 2 20.44 12.13 4.69
C VAL A 2 20.31 12.01 3.17
N SER A 3 20.54 10.81 2.63
CA SER A 3 20.51 10.53 1.18
C SER A 3 19.15 10.90 0.57
N ASP A 4 19.14 11.47 -0.64
CA ASP A 4 17.93 11.79 -1.42
C ASP A 4 17.01 10.56 -1.58
N LEU A 5 17.58 9.35 -1.54
CA LEU A 5 16.84 8.09 -1.54
C LEU A 5 15.97 7.96 -0.29
N VAL A 6 16.48 8.33 0.89
CA VAL A 6 15.75 8.26 2.17
C VAL A 6 14.65 9.32 2.20
N ILE A 7 14.92 10.55 1.71
CA ILE A 7 13.92 11.61 1.60
C ILE A 7 12.79 11.19 0.64
N GLY A 8 13.13 10.59 -0.51
CA GLY A 8 12.17 10.05 -1.46
C GLY A 8 11.34 8.87 -0.92
N LEU A 9 11.97 7.92 -0.22
CA LEU A 9 11.29 6.72 0.31
C LEU A 9 10.51 6.96 1.60
N THR A 10 10.86 7.97 2.40
CA THR A 10 10.17 8.25 3.67
C THR A 10 9.36 9.53 3.59
N VAL A 11 9.96 10.71 3.37
CA VAL A 11 9.22 11.98 3.42
C VAL A 11 8.22 12.09 2.27
N LEU A 12 8.61 11.74 1.05
CA LEU A 12 7.71 11.82 -0.11
C LEU A 12 6.70 10.67 -0.10
N ALA A 13 7.13 9.43 0.08
CA ALA A 13 6.21 8.27 0.08
C ALA A 13 5.24 8.25 1.28
N LEU A 14 5.70 8.64 2.49
CA LEU A 14 4.78 8.88 3.60
C LEU A 14 3.93 10.12 3.32
N GLY A 15 4.51 11.20 2.78
CA GLY A 15 3.78 12.44 2.49
C GLY A 15 2.60 12.26 1.53
N THR A 16 2.69 11.35 0.56
CA THR A 16 1.63 11.06 -0.40
C THR A 16 0.70 9.91 0.00
N SER A 17 0.94 9.24 1.12
CA SER A 17 0.10 8.13 1.60
C SER A 17 -0.50 8.39 2.99
N LEU A 18 0.08 9.34 3.73
CA LEU A 18 -0.41 9.81 5.03
C LEU A 18 -1.78 10.47 4.94
N PRO A 19 -2.08 11.36 3.97
CA PRO A 19 -3.41 11.94 3.82
C PRO A 19 -4.48 10.85 3.59
N GLU A 20 -4.19 9.86 2.77
CA GLU A 20 -5.07 8.73 2.45
C GLU A 20 -5.26 7.83 3.65
N LEU A 21 -4.18 7.53 4.38
CA LEU A 21 -4.24 6.77 5.63
C LEU A 21 -5.08 7.52 6.66
N ALA A 22 -4.88 8.83 6.83
CA ALA A 22 -5.67 9.65 7.73
C ALA A 22 -7.14 9.67 7.33
N ALA A 23 -7.45 9.86 6.03
CA ALA A 23 -8.82 9.84 5.51
C ALA A 23 -9.50 8.48 5.74
N SER A 24 -8.79 7.37 5.48
CA SER A 24 -9.29 6.01 5.73
C SER A 24 -9.52 5.73 7.22
N VAL A 25 -8.59 6.14 8.10
CA VAL A 25 -8.74 5.99 9.55
C VAL A 25 -9.91 6.81 10.09
N VAL A 26 -10.00 8.09 9.71
CA VAL A 26 -11.11 8.96 10.13
C VAL A 26 -12.45 8.42 9.61
N GLY A 27 -12.49 7.94 8.37
CA GLY A 27 -13.66 7.28 7.80
C GLY A 27 -14.08 6.04 8.59
N ALA A 28 -13.12 5.17 8.92
CA ALA A 28 -13.36 3.96 9.69
C ALA A 28 -13.84 4.26 11.12
N VAL A 29 -13.22 5.21 11.83
CA VAL A 29 -13.60 5.64 13.19
C VAL A 29 -15.01 6.24 13.21
N ARG A 30 -15.42 6.92 12.14
CA ARG A 30 -16.78 7.46 11.98
C ARG A 30 -17.82 6.42 11.53
N GLY A 31 -17.47 5.13 11.51
CA GLY A 31 -18.37 4.05 11.09
C GLY A 31 -18.59 3.97 9.57
N LYS A 32 -17.87 4.77 8.76
CA LYS A 32 -17.93 4.76 7.29
C LYS A 32 -16.89 3.80 6.72
N THR A 33 -16.95 2.53 7.12
CA THR A 33 -15.96 1.51 6.75
C THR A 33 -15.93 1.24 5.24
N ALA A 34 -17.07 1.30 4.55
CA ALA A 34 -17.13 1.18 3.08
C ALA A 34 -16.36 2.30 2.36
N PHE A 35 -16.39 3.53 2.90
CA PHE A 35 -15.58 4.63 2.38
C PHE A 35 -14.09 4.38 2.60
N ALA A 36 -13.69 3.92 3.78
CA ALA A 36 -12.29 3.62 4.08
C ALA A 36 -11.73 2.54 3.13
N VAL A 37 -12.49 1.46 2.89
CA VAL A 37 -12.11 0.41 1.92
C VAL A 37 -12.06 0.96 0.50
N GLY A 38 -13.07 1.73 0.09
CA GLY A 38 -13.12 2.36 -1.24
C GLY A 38 -11.94 3.30 -1.48
N ASN A 39 -11.54 4.07 -0.47
CA ASN A 39 -10.37 4.95 -0.54
C ASN A 39 -9.08 4.16 -0.74
N VAL A 40 -8.82 3.11 0.06
CA VAL A 40 -7.61 2.28 -0.07
C VAL A 40 -7.55 1.56 -1.42
N VAL A 41 -8.63 0.90 -1.82
CA VAL A 41 -8.68 0.14 -3.08
C VAL A 41 -8.60 1.08 -4.28
N GLY A 42 -9.35 2.19 -4.25
CA GLY A 42 -9.36 3.19 -5.31
C GLY A 42 -7.99 3.84 -5.51
N SER A 43 -7.32 4.26 -4.43
CA SER A 43 -5.98 4.87 -4.52
C SER A 43 -4.94 3.91 -5.08
N ASN A 44 -4.97 2.62 -4.72
CA ASN A 44 -4.05 1.64 -5.29
C ASN A 44 -4.29 1.42 -6.79
N ILE A 45 -5.55 1.32 -7.22
CA ILE A 45 -5.90 1.19 -8.65
C ILE A 45 -5.46 2.44 -9.42
N TYR A 46 -5.72 3.63 -8.89
CA TYR A 46 -5.32 4.90 -9.49
C TYR A 46 -3.79 5.01 -9.61
N ASN A 47 -3.05 4.66 -8.56
CA ASN A 47 -1.60 4.75 -8.56
C ASN A 47 -0.95 3.78 -9.57
N VAL A 48 -1.47 2.56 -9.69
CA VAL A 48 -0.90 1.56 -10.61
C VAL A 48 -1.31 1.82 -12.06
N LEU A 49 -2.57 2.20 -12.32
CA LEU A 49 -3.06 2.34 -13.69
C LEU A 49 -2.85 3.75 -14.25
N ALA A 50 -3.22 4.78 -13.49
CA ALA A 50 -3.14 6.15 -13.95
C ALA A 50 -1.75 6.75 -13.71
N VAL A 51 -1.28 6.79 -12.46
CA VAL A 51 0.00 7.47 -12.14
C VAL A 51 1.17 6.76 -12.81
N LEU A 52 1.36 5.46 -12.54
CA LEU A 52 2.47 4.70 -13.13
C LEU A 52 2.36 4.62 -14.65
N GLY A 53 1.15 4.47 -15.20
CA GLY A 53 0.91 4.44 -16.65
C GLY A 53 1.28 5.76 -17.32
N VAL A 54 0.83 6.90 -16.77
CA VAL A 54 1.17 8.24 -17.29
C VAL A 54 2.67 8.51 -17.17
N VAL A 55 3.30 8.17 -16.03
CA VAL A 55 4.75 8.32 -15.86
C VAL A 55 5.52 7.50 -16.90
N ALA A 56 5.10 6.25 -17.15
CA ALA A 56 5.73 5.39 -18.15
C ALA A 56 5.58 5.90 -19.59
N LEU A 57 4.49 6.63 -19.91
CA LEU A 57 4.34 7.31 -21.20
C LEU A 57 5.28 8.50 -21.37
N ILE A 58 5.59 9.21 -20.28
CA ILE A 58 6.48 10.38 -20.29
C ILE A 58 7.95 9.95 -20.27
N THR A 59 8.30 8.96 -19.46
CA THR A 59 9.68 8.49 -19.29
C THR A 59 9.67 6.99 -19.01
N PRO A 60 10.37 6.16 -19.81
CA PRO A 60 10.51 4.73 -19.55
C PRO A 60 11.06 4.47 -18.14
N ILE A 61 10.36 3.63 -17.38
CA ILE A 61 10.69 3.32 -15.99
C ILE A 61 11.58 2.09 -15.96
N GLU A 62 12.83 2.23 -15.50
CA GLU A 62 13.70 1.08 -15.24
C GLU A 62 13.30 0.37 -13.93
N ILE A 63 12.96 -0.91 -14.02
CA ILE A 63 12.53 -1.72 -12.88
C ILE A 63 13.70 -2.57 -12.39
N ARG A 64 14.05 -2.45 -11.10
CA ARG A 64 15.10 -3.24 -10.47
C ARG A 64 14.69 -4.73 -10.39
N PRO A 65 15.61 -5.69 -10.60
CA PRO A 65 15.31 -7.11 -10.48
C PRO A 65 14.79 -7.52 -9.09
N SER A 66 15.23 -6.83 -8.02
CA SER A 66 14.73 -7.02 -6.65
C SER A 66 13.24 -6.71 -6.54
N THR A 67 12.79 -5.63 -7.17
CA THR A 67 11.40 -5.20 -7.18
C THR A 67 10.50 -6.23 -7.87
N LEU A 68 10.96 -6.77 -9.00
CA LEU A 68 10.25 -7.83 -9.74
C LEU A 68 10.17 -9.15 -8.98
N ARG A 69 11.23 -9.54 -8.27
CA ARG A 69 11.32 -10.86 -7.62
C ARG A 69 10.79 -10.89 -6.19
N PHE A 70 10.73 -9.74 -5.51
CA PHE A 70 10.40 -9.69 -4.08
C PHE A 70 9.25 -8.73 -3.78
N GLU A 71 9.39 -7.45 -4.12
CA GLU A 71 8.41 -6.40 -3.74
C GLU A 71 7.05 -6.62 -4.43
N LEU A 72 7.03 -6.83 -5.74
CA LEU A 72 5.79 -7.03 -6.50
C LEU A 72 5.04 -8.33 -6.11
N PRO A 73 5.69 -9.50 -6.02
CA PRO A 73 5.00 -10.72 -5.57
C PRO A 73 4.41 -10.59 -4.16
N ILE A 74 5.12 -9.93 -3.23
CA ILE A 74 4.62 -9.73 -1.86
C ILE A 74 3.44 -8.74 -1.85
N MET A 75 3.49 -7.67 -2.64
CA MET A 75 2.36 -6.75 -2.81
C MET A 75 1.11 -7.48 -3.31
N VAL A 76 1.26 -8.35 -4.31
CA VAL A 76 0.16 -9.19 -4.82
C VAL A 76 -0.33 -10.14 -3.73
N ALA A 77 0.57 -10.79 -2.98
CA ALA A 77 0.21 -11.68 -1.89
C ALA A 77 -0.61 -10.98 -0.79
N PHE A 78 -0.19 -9.79 -0.35
CA PHE A 78 -0.96 -9.00 0.63
C PHE A 78 -2.32 -8.56 0.07
N THR A 79 -2.38 -8.19 -1.20
CA THR A 79 -3.63 -7.82 -1.86
C THR A 79 -4.60 -9.00 -1.90
N LEU A 80 -4.12 -10.19 -2.27
CA LEU A 80 -4.93 -11.41 -2.27
C LEU A 80 -5.36 -11.82 -0.85
N ALA A 81 -4.47 -11.70 0.13
CA ALA A 81 -4.81 -11.96 1.53
C ALA A 81 -5.92 -11.02 2.01
N LEU A 82 -5.83 -9.72 1.73
CA LEU A 82 -6.87 -8.74 2.05
C LEU A 82 -8.21 -9.10 1.39
N ILE A 83 -8.20 -9.47 0.10
CA ILE A 83 -9.41 -9.90 -0.62
C ILE A 83 -10.00 -11.17 0.01
N GLY A 84 -9.18 -12.15 0.35
CA GLY A 84 -9.61 -13.39 0.99
C GLY A 84 -10.25 -13.15 2.37
N LEU A 85 -9.65 -12.28 3.19
CA LEU A 85 -10.18 -11.88 4.50
C LEU A 85 -11.54 -11.16 4.34
N MET A 86 -11.67 -10.28 3.36
CA MET A 86 -12.95 -9.62 3.04
C MET A 86 -14.02 -10.62 2.57
N ALA A 87 -13.65 -11.61 1.76
CA ALA A 87 -14.57 -12.60 1.20
C ALA A 87 -15.08 -13.59 2.26
N TYR A 88 -14.24 -14.02 3.20
CA TYR A 88 -14.57 -15.03 4.21
C TYR A 88 -15.59 -14.55 5.25
N GLY A 89 -15.53 -13.28 5.66
CA GLY A 89 -16.37 -12.75 6.75
C GLY A 89 -17.31 -11.60 6.38
N ARG A 90 -17.25 -11.08 5.15
CA ARG A 90 -17.87 -9.81 4.69
C ARG A 90 -17.55 -8.61 5.60
N ARG A 91 -16.54 -8.73 6.46
CA ARG A 91 -16.15 -7.78 7.50
C ARG A 91 -14.67 -7.96 7.77
N LEU A 92 -13.94 -6.86 7.90
CA LEU A 92 -12.59 -6.88 8.44
C LEU A 92 -12.66 -6.69 9.96
N THR A 93 -12.11 -7.64 10.70
CA THR A 93 -11.98 -7.59 12.14
C THR A 93 -10.66 -6.93 12.57
N ARG A 94 -10.53 -6.63 13.86
CA ARG A 94 -9.25 -6.13 14.41
C ARG A 94 -8.12 -7.15 14.26
N VAL A 95 -8.43 -8.44 14.28
CA VAL A 95 -7.45 -9.52 14.10
C VAL A 95 -6.95 -9.53 12.66
N ASP A 96 -7.84 -9.40 11.67
CA ASP A 96 -7.47 -9.31 10.25
C ASP A 96 -6.56 -8.10 9.99
N GLY A 97 -6.90 -6.95 10.58
CA GLY A 97 -6.05 -5.76 10.54
C GLY A 97 -4.69 -5.97 11.20
N ALA A 98 -4.64 -6.63 12.36
CA ALA A 98 -3.39 -6.94 13.05
C ALA A 98 -2.50 -7.88 12.21
N ILE A 99 -3.06 -8.91 11.57
CA ILE A 99 -2.33 -9.82 10.68
C ILE A 99 -1.70 -9.04 9.52
N LEU A 100 -2.47 -8.13 8.89
CA LEU A 100 -1.97 -7.31 7.78
C LEU A 100 -0.87 -6.34 8.22
N VAL A 101 -1.02 -5.68 9.37
CA VAL A 101 -0.02 -4.75 9.90
C VAL A 101 1.26 -5.47 10.33
N VAL A 102 1.14 -6.62 11.02
CA VAL A 102 2.31 -7.44 11.39
C VAL A 102 3.02 -7.95 10.14
N GLY A 103 2.27 -8.38 9.13
CA GLY A 103 2.84 -8.76 7.83
C GLY A 103 3.58 -7.61 7.17
N TYR A 104 3.01 -6.40 7.16
CA TYR A 104 3.67 -5.21 6.63
C TYR A 104 4.97 -4.87 7.38
N VAL A 105 4.95 -4.90 8.72
CA VAL A 105 6.16 -4.68 9.52
C VAL A 105 7.22 -5.74 9.25
N GLY A 106 6.82 -7.02 9.12
CA GLY A 106 7.71 -8.11 8.75
C GLY A 106 8.34 -7.90 7.37
N PHE A 107 7.54 -7.48 6.39
CA PHE A 107 8.04 -7.13 5.05
C PHE A 107 9.06 -5.98 5.10
N ILE A 108 8.76 -4.89 5.80
CA ILE A 108 9.69 -3.76 5.96
C ILE A 108 11.00 -4.24 6.62
N SER A 109 10.92 -5.09 7.63
CA SER A 109 12.09 -5.62 8.33
C SER A 109 12.96 -6.52 7.46
N LEU A 110 12.39 -7.19 6.45
CA LEU A 110 13.13 -7.99 5.47
C LEU A 110 13.72 -7.14 4.35
N LEU A 111 13.14 -5.97 4.08
CA LEU A 111 13.55 -5.07 3.02
C LEU A 111 14.66 -4.10 3.48
N VAL A 112 14.63 -3.68 4.75
CA VAL A 112 15.67 -2.84 5.36
C VAL A 112 16.84 -3.76 5.76
N PRO A 113 18.04 -3.59 5.17
CA PRO A 113 19.22 -4.38 5.53
C PRO A 113 19.73 -4.10 6.95
#